data_AF-A0A085G5P5-F1
#
_entry.id   AF-A0A085G5P5-F1
#
_cell.length_a   1.000
_cell.length_b   1.000
_cell.length_c   1.000
_cell.angle_alpha   90.00
_cell.angle_beta   90.00
_cell.angle_gamma   90.00
#
_symmetry.space_group_name_H-M   'P 1'
#
loop_
_entity.id
_entity.type
_entity.pdbx_description
1 polymer ?
#
loop_
_entity_poly.entity_id
_entity_poly.type
_entity_poly.pdbx_seq_one_letter_code
_entity_poly.pdbx_strand_id
1 'polypeptide(L)' 'MHTAFSAPSSAPAAHLPPVSAPNQERFLRLPEVIHQCRLSRSTLYDLIARNAFPAQVSLGGKNVA' A
#
# COMPACT_ATOMS: atom_id res chain seq x y z
N MET A 1 24.00 -17.79 -53.15
CA MET A 1 22.95 -16.77 -52.94
C MET A 1 22.60 -16.75 -51.45
N HIS A 2 22.92 -15.65 -50.80
CA HIS A 2 22.86 -15.41 -49.34
C HIS A 2 21.44 -15.03 -48.91
N THR A 3 20.98 -15.48 -47.75
CA THR A 3 20.13 -14.68 -46.84
C THR A 3 20.17 -15.25 -45.43
N ALA A 4 20.81 -14.51 -44.53
CA ALA A 4 20.64 -14.62 -43.09
C ALA A 4 19.20 -14.21 -42.73
N PHE A 5 18.56 -14.93 -41.79
CA PHE A 5 17.32 -14.47 -41.19
C PHE A 5 17.54 -14.19 -39.70
N SER A 6 17.55 -12.90 -39.40
CA SER A 6 17.73 -12.29 -38.09
C SER A 6 16.73 -12.77 -37.06
N ALA A 7 17.21 -12.90 -35.83
CA ALA A 7 16.40 -12.99 -34.63
C ALA A 7 15.57 -11.71 -34.43
N PRO A 8 14.28 -11.79 -34.09
CA PRO A 8 13.63 -10.71 -33.38
C PRO A 8 14.10 -10.77 -31.93
N SER A 9 14.99 -9.84 -31.57
CA SER A 9 15.26 -9.42 -30.20
C SER A 9 13.92 -9.07 -29.55
N SER A 10 13.40 -9.99 -28.74
CA SER A 10 12.19 -9.78 -27.96
C SER A 10 12.55 -8.78 -26.87
N ALA A 11 12.31 -7.50 -27.15
CA ALA A 11 12.50 -6.42 -26.21
C ALA A 11 11.74 -6.74 -24.93
N PRO A 12 12.35 -6.58 -23.73
CA PRO A 12 11.60 -6.72 -22.49
C PRO A 12 10.53 -5.64 -22.52
N ALA A 13 9.27 -6.08 -22.42
CA ALA A 13 8.11 -5.21 -22.31
C ALA A 13 8.46 -4.10 -21.33
N ALA A 14 8.53 -2.87 -21.84
CA ALA A 14 8.76 -1.69 -21.05
C ALA A 14 7.80 -1.74 -19.86
N HIS A 15 8.34 -1.88 -18.66
CA HIS A 15 7.60 -1.69 -17.43
C HIS A 15 7.12 -0.25 -17.45
N LEU A 16 5.91 -0.05 -17.97
CA LEU A 16 5.19 1.22 -17.85
C LEU A 16 5.24 1.58 -16.37
N PRO A 17 5.63 2.82 -16.01
CA PRO A 17 5.56 3.24 -14.62
C PRO A 17 4.12 2.97 -14.14
N PRO A 18 3.92 2.36 -12.96
CA PRO A 18 2.58 2.16 -12.45
C PRO A 18 1.92 3.53 -12.42
N VAL A 19 0.94 3.72 -13.30
CA VAL A 19 0.06 4.88 -13.31
C VAL A 19 -0.35 5.10 -11.87
N SER A 20 -0.13 6.31 -11.33
CA SER A 20 -0.51 6.64 -9.94
C SER A 20 -1.94 6.18 -9.71
N ALA A 21 -2.08 5.04 -9.05
CA ALA A 21 -3.39 4.50 -8.71
C ALA A 21 -4.08 5.58 -7.87
N PRO A 22 -5.38 5.86 -8.08
CA PRO A 22 -6.11 6.76 -7.21
C PRO A 22 -5.81 6.33 -5.78
N ASN A 23 -5.38 7.26 -4.93
CA ASN A 23 -4.93 7.00 -3.56
C ASN A 23 -5.99 6.18 -2.83
N GLN A 24 -5.90 4.85 -2.92
CA GLN A 24 -6.86 3.96 -2.30
C GLN A 24 -6.55 4.04 -0.82
N GLU A 25 -7.29 4.90 -0.12
CA GLU A 25 -7.21 5.03 1.33
C GLU A 25 -7.55 3.66 1.93
N ARG A 26 -6.49 2.89 2.20
CA ARG A 26 -6.59 1.55 2.72
C ARG A 26 -6.66 1.63 4.24
N PHE A 27 -7.73 1.08 4.82
CA PHE A 27 -7.84 0.93 6.27
C PHE A 27 -6.87 -0.16 6.75
N LEU A 28 -6.03 0.20 7.73
CA LEU A 28 -5.16 -0.74 8.41
C LEU A 28 -5.85 -1.27 9.67
N ARG A 29 -5.64 -2.56 9.96
CA ARG A 29 -6.00 -3.12 11.27
C ARG A 29 -5.05 -2.60 12.35
N LEU A 30 -5.49 -2.58 13.61
CA LEU A 30 -4.69 -2.09 14.73
C LEU A 30 -3.29 -2.73 14.83
N PRO A 31 -3.11 -4.06 14.66
CA PRO A 31 -1.78 -4.67 14.67
C PRO A 31 -0.86 -4.13 13.57
N GLU A 32 -1.40 -3.86 12.37
CA GLU A 32 -0.63 -3.27 11.28
C GLU A 32 -0.20 -1.85 11.60
N VAL A 33 -1.08 -1.05 12.20
CA VAL A 33 -0.73 0.31 12.62
C VAL A 33 0.39 0.31 13.66
N ILE A 34 0.32 -0.58 14.66
CA ILE A 34 1.37 -0.73 15.67
C ILE A 34 2.71 -1.11 15.03
N HIS A 35 2.70 -2.07 14.09
CA HIS A 35 3.93 -2.49 13.41
C HIS A 35 4.51 -1.42 12.47
N GLN A 36 3.66 -0.73 11.71
CA GLN A 36 4.09 0.31 10.77
C GLN A 36 4.58 1.56 11.48
N CYS A 37 3.83 2.07 12.45
CA CYS A 37 4.19 3.28 13.17
C CYS A 37 5.22 3.02 14.27
N ARG A 38 5.42 1.76 14.68
CA ARG A 38 6.28 1.36 15.81
C ARG A 38 5.91 2.05 17.12
N LEU A 39 4.63 2.37 17.28
CA LEU A 39 4.07 3.01 18.47
C LEU A 39 3.28 2.01 19.29
N SER A 40 3.34 2.18 20.61
CA SER A 40 2.46 1.43 21.51
C SER A 40 1.00 1.87 21.32
N ARG A 41 0.06 1.00 21.67
CA ARG A 41 -1.38 1.32 21.64
C ARG A 41 -1.72 2.55 22.50
N SER A 42 -1.08 2.69 23.66
CA SER A 42 -1.29 3.84 24.56
C SER A 42 -0.81 5.15 23.92
N THR A 43 0.35 5.12 23.26
CA THR A 43 0.87 6.28 22.51
C THR A 43 -0.07 6.66 21.37
N LEU A 44 -0.60 5.66 20.66
CA LEU A 44 -1.54 5.89 19.56
C LEU A 44 -2.82 6.59 20.07
N TYR A 45 -3.39 6.14 21.20
CA TYR A 45 -4.55 6.81 21.81
C TYR A 45 -4.26 8.23 22.30
N ASP A 46 -3.09 8.47 22.90
CA ASP A 46 -2.66 9.81 23.31
C ASP A 46 -2.53 10.75 22.10
N LEU A 47 -1.95 10.27 20.99
CA LEU A 47 -1.85 11.04 19.75
C LEU A 47 -3.21 11.28 19.09
N ILE A 48 -4.16 10.34 19.15
CA ILE A 48 -5.54 10.56 18.69
C ILE A 48 -6.20 11.66 19.52
N ALA A 49 -6.06 11.63 20.85
CA ALA A 49 -6.64 12.65 21.74
C ALA A 49 -6.06 14.05 21.47
N ARG A 50 -4.78 14.11 21.04
CA ARG A 50 -4.10 15.35 20.65
C ARG A 50 -4.35 15.76 19.19
N ASN A 51 -5.20 15.05 18.44
CA ASN A 51 -5.42 15.22 17.00
C ASN A 51 -4.13 15.10 16.15
N ALA A 52 -3.11 14.44 16.68
CA ALA A 52 -1.83 14.20 15.99
C ALA A 52 -1.79 12.84 15.29
N PHE A 53 -2.87 12.05 15.37
CA PHE A 53 -3.00 10.75 14.72
C PHE A 53 -4.46 10.51 14.27
N PRO A 54 -4.69 9.86 13.11
CA PRO A 54 -6.04 9.58 12.63
C PRO A 54 -6.84 8.71 13.59
N ALA A 55 -8.11 9.07 13.82
CA ALA A 55 -9.01 8.32 14.68
C ALA A 55 -9.36 6.94 14.08
N GLN A 56 -9.72 6.00 14.96
CA GLN A 56 -10.15 4.66 14.52
C GLN A 56 -11.45 4.76 13.72
N VAL A 57 -11.44 4.22 12.50
CA VAL A 57 -12.61 4.14 11.63
C VAL A 57 -13.40 2.88 11.94
N SER A 58 -14.67 3.04 12.28
CA SER A 58 -15.59 1.91 12.48
C SER A 58 -16.20 1.53 11.12
N LEU A 59 -15.78 0.41 10.55
CA LEU A 59 -16.25 -0.04 9.23
C LEU A 59 -17.68 -0.64 9.23
N GLY A 60 -18.31 -0.76 10.41
CA GLY A 60 -19.66 -1.30 10.58
C GLY A 60 -19.75 -2.82 10.39
N GLY A 61 -20.38 -3.54 11.33
CA GLY A 61 -20.68 -4.97 11.22
C GLY A 61 -19.46 -5.90 11.26
N LYS A 62 -19.27 -6.60 12.39
CA LYS A 62 -18.29 -7.68 12.65
C LYS A 62 -16.88 -7.45 12.05
N ASN A 63 -16.02 -6.89 12.90
CA ASN A 63 -14.60 -6.62 12.68
C ASN A 63 -13.89 -7.66 11.79
N VAL A 64 -13.08 -7.14 10.85
CA VAL A 64 -12.23 -7.88 9.90
C VAL A 64 -11.38 -8.94 10.62
N ALA A 65 -11.63 -10.22 10.31
CA ALA A 65 -10.98 -11.42 10.87
C ALA A 65 -9.49 -11.52 10.52
#